data_AF-A0A1V0U042-F1
#
_entry.id   AF-A0A1V0U042-F1
#
_cell.length_a   1.000
_cell.length_b   1.000
_cell.length_c   1.000
_cell.angle_alpha   90.00
_cell.angle_beta   90.00
_cell.angle_gamma   90.00
#
_symmetry.space_group_name_H-M   'P 1'
#
loop_
_entity.id
_entity.type
_entity.pdbx_description
1 polymer ?
#
loop_
_entity_poly.entity_id
_entity_poly.type
_entity_poly.pdbx_seq_one_letter_code
_entity_poly.pdbx_strand_id
1 'polypeptide(L)' 'MTPQSSTAVPASRLRAHAAALQSHAERLRTRAAAVHWTGPEATAFHRQIEQLADRCSIAARALGRSAAHLDEW' A
#
# COMPACT_ATOMS: atom_id res chain seq x y z
N MET A 1 2.53 -17.59 29.32
CA MET A 1 2.84 -17.75 27.89
C MET A 1 1.50 -18.01 27.21
N THR A 2 0.81 -16.97 26.74
CA THR A 2 -0.52 -17.10 26.13
C THR A 2 -0.38 -17.79 24.78
N PRO A 3 -1.27 -18.74 24.43
CA PRO A 3 -1.21 -19.42 23.15
C PRO A 3 -1.46 -18.38 22.05
N GLN A 4 -0.48 -18.23 21.16
CA GLN A 4 -0.63 -17.42 19.96
C GLN A 4 -1.72 -18.07 19.10
N SER A 5 -2.86 -17.40 18.94
CA SER A 5 -3.95 -17.83 18.06
C SER A 5 -3.39 -18.12 16.66
N SER A 6 -3.85 -19.20 16.02
CA SER A 6 -3.40 -19.61 14.68
C SER A 6 -3.57 -18.51 13.61
N THR A 7 -4.41 -17.51 13.88
CA THR A 7 -4.73 -16.33 13.06
C THR A 7 -3.73 -15.16 13.21
N ALA A 8 -2.96 -15.10 14.30
CA ALA A 8 -2.04 -13.99 14.58
C ALA A 8 -0.89 -13.88 13.56
N VAL A 9 -0.39 -15.03 13.09
CA VAL A 9 0.69 -15.08 12.09
C VAL A 9 0.18 -14.63 10.71
N PRO A 10 -0.97 -15.12 10.20
CA PRO A 10 -1.61 -14.56 9.01
C PRO A 10 -1.90 -13.05 9.10
N ALA A 11 -2.48 -12.56 10.21
CA ALA A 11 -2.82 -11.15 10.38
C ALA A 11 -1.58 -10.25 10.35
N SER A 12 -0.49 -10.64 11.03
CA SER A 12 0.76 -9.88 11.01
C SER A 12 1.41 -9.81 9.61
N ARG A 13 1.35 -10.90 8.83
CA ARG A 13 1.82 -10.90 7.42
C ARG A 13 1.00 -9.98 6.53
N LEU A 14 -0.33 -9.98 6.68
CA LEU A 14 -1.19 -9.07 5.93
C LEU A 14 -0.89 -7.60 6.26
N ARG A 15 -0.66 -7.27 7.54
CA ARG A 15 -0.22 -5.92 7.94
C ARG A 15 1.13 -5.54 7.32
N ALA A 16 2.10 -6.45 7.33
CA ALA A 16 3.39 -6.21 6.70
C ALA A 16 3.27 -5.94 5.19
N HIS A 17 2.44 -6.70 4.48
CA HIS A 17 2.16 -6.46 3.07
C HIS A 17 1.42 -5.15 2.82
N ALA A 18 0.44 -4.80 3.66
CA ALA A 18 -0.24 -3.51 3.60
C ALA A 18 0.75 -2.35 3.74
N ALA A 19 1.63 -2.41 4.74
CA ALA A 19 2.66 -1.40 4.97
C ALA A 19 3.64 -1.28 3.79
N ALA A 20 4.06 -2.41 3.21
CA ALA A 20 4.94 -2.41 2.04
C ALA A 20 4.28 -1.76 0.81
N LEU A 21 3.00 -2.03 0.56
CA LEU A 21 2.25 -1.41 -0.53
C LEU A 21 2.06 0.09 -0.31
N GLN A 22 1.76 0.50 0.92
CA GLN A 22 1.62 1.91 1.27
C GLN A 22 2.94 2.68 1.06
N SER A 23 4.06 2.12 1.54
CA SER A 23 5.39 2.69 1.29
C SER A 23 5.72 2.75 -0.20
N HIS A 24 5.33 1.74 -0.98
CA HIS A 24 5.52 1.76 -2.43
C HIS A 24 4.73 2.89 -3.09
N ALA A 25 3.47 3.10 -2.71
CA ALA A 25 2.64 4.20 -3.21
C ALA A 25 3.27 5.58 -2.90
N GLU A 26 3.77 5.78 -1.68
CA GLU A 26 4.45 7.01 -1.28
C GLU A 26 5.75 7.24 -2.04
N ARG A 27 6.53 6.18 -2.27
CA ARG A 27 7.75 6.25 -3.10
C ARG A 27 7.44 6.61 -4.55
N LEU A 28 6.36 6.07 -5.12
CA LEU A 28 5.92 6.41 -6.47
C LEU A 28 5.60 7.90 -6.57
N ARG A 29 4.79 8.43 -5.64
CA ARG A 29 4.44 9.86 -5.56
C ARG A 29 5.67 10.75 -5.40
N THR A 30 6.53 10.42 -4.45
CA THR A 30 7.73 11.20 -4.15
C THR A 30 8.67 11.25 -5.35
N ARG A 31 8.90 10.11 -6.00
CA ARG A 31 9.80 10.05 -7.16
C ARG A 31 9.22 10.76 -8.37
N ALA A 32 7.91 10.66 -8.62
CA ALA A 32 7.26 11.43 -9.68
C ALA A 32 7.35 12.94 -9.42
N ALA A 33 7.05 13.39 -8.21
CA ALA A 33 7.14 14.80 -7.84
C ALA A 33 8.56 15.37 -7.91
N ALA A 34 9.59 14.53 -7.71
CA ALA A 34 10.99 14.93 -7.84
C ALA A 34 11.46 15.10 -9.30
N VAL A 35 10.68 14.65 -10.29
CA VAL A 35 11.01 14.86 -11.70
C VAL A 35 10.59 16.28 -12.08
N HIS A 36 11.55 17.15 -12.35
CA HIS A 36 11.32 18.51 -12.89
C HIS A 36 10.96 18.49 -14.39
N TRP A 37 10.24 17.45 -14.83
CA TRP A 37 9.77 17.31 -16.20
C TRP A 37 8.38 17.92 -16.33
N THR A 38 8.20 18.80 -17.31
CA THR A 38 6.97 19.57 -17.53
C THR A 38 6.45 19.37 -18.94
N GLY A 39 5.14 19.50 -19.12
CA GLY A 39 4.47 19.36 -20.41
C GLY A 39 3.28 18.39 -20.36
N PRO A 40 2.53 18.26 -21.47
CA PRO A 40 1.41 17.34 -21.57
C PRO A 40 1.79 15.87 -21.30
N GLU A 41 2.95 15.44 -21.78
CA GLU A 41 3.48 14.09 -21.60
C GLU A 41 3.84 13.83 -20.14
N ALA A 42 4.48 14.81 -19.48
CA ALA A 42 4.78 14.74 -18.05
C ALA A 42 3.50 14.65 -17.21
N THR A 43 2.45 15.39 -17.61
CA THR A 43 1.13 15.35 -16.96
C THR A 43 0.47 13.98 -17.10
N ALA A 44 0.51 13.40 -18.31
CA ALA A 44 0.00 12.05 -18.55
C ALA A 44 0.76 11.01 -17.73
N PHE A 45 2.09 11.11 -17.67
CA PHE A 45 2.94 10.25 -16.85
C PHE A 45 2.62 10.36 -15.36
N HIS A 46 2.54 11.57 -14.81
CA HIS A 46 2.16 11.79 -13.40
C HIS A 46 0.79 11.20 -13.07
N ARG A 47 -0.19 11.32 -13.99
CA ARG A 47 -1.50 10.69 -13.81
C ARG A 47 -1.40 9.17 -13.74
N GLN A 48 -0.59 8.54 -14.59
CA GLN A 48 -0.39 7.08 -14.58
C GLN A 48 0.27 6.61 -13.29
N ILE A 49 1.29 7.34 -12.82
CA ILE A 49 1.93 7.05 -11.53
C ILE A 49 0.91 7.16 -10.40
N GLU A 50 0.07 8.18 -10.42
CA GLU A 50 -0.90 8.36 -9.34
C GLU A 50 -1.99 7.29 -9.33
N GLN A 51 -2.46 6.87 -10.51
CA GLN A 51 -3.35 5.71 -10.63
C GLN A 51 -2.72 4.41 -10.12
N LEU A 52 -1.40 4.24 -10.26
CA LEU A 52 -0.69 3.09 -9.71
C LEU A 52 -0.58 3.21 -8.17
N ALA A 53 -0.20 4.37 -7.66
CA ALA A 53 -0.09 4.63 -6.23
C ALA A 53 -1.45 4.46 -5.51
N ASP A 54 -2.55 4.87 -6.13
CA ASP A 54 -3.90 4.66 -5.63
C ASP A 54 -4.27 3.19 -5.57
N ARG A 55 -3.97 2.41 -6.61
CA ARG A 55 -4.21 0.94 -6.58
C ARG A 55 -3.44 0.27 -5.46
N CYS A 56 -2.18 0.65 -5.23
CA CYS A 56 -1.39 0.16 -4.09
C CYS A 56 -2.03 0.55 -2.74
N SER A 57 -2.49 1.80 -2.61
CA SER A 57 -3.14 2.29 -1.40
C SER A 57 -4.48 1.58 -1.11
N ILE A 58 -5.29 1.32 -2.15
CA ILE A 58 -6.55 0.58 -2.05
C ILE A 58 -6.28 -0.87 -1.61
N ALA A 59 -5.30 -1.53 -2.23
CA ALA A 59 -4.91 -2.89 -1.87
C ALA A 59 -4.38 -2.95 -0.42
N ALA A 60 -3.54 -1.99 0.00
CA ALA A 60 -3.06 -1.89 1.37
C ALA A 60 -4.21 -1.78 2.38
N ARG A 61 -5.20 -0.93 2.11
CA ARG A 61 -6.41 -0.80 2.96
C ARG A 61 -7.21 -2.10 3.01
N ALA A 62 -7.36 -2.80 1.89
CA ALA A 62 -8.06 -4.08 1.86
C ALA A 62 -7.36 -5.14 2.72
N LEU A 63 -6.04 -5.27 2.58
CA LEU A 63 -5.23 -6.15 3.43
C LEU A 63 -5.32 -5.79 4.91
N GLY A 64 -5.31 -4.49 5.23
CA GLY A 64 -5.49 -4.00 6.61
C GLY A 64 -6.84 -4.41 7.21
N ARG A 65 -7.93 -4.30 6.43
CA ARG A 65 -9.26 -4.78 6.86
C ARG A 65 -9.28 -6.29 7.05
N SER A 66 -8.68 -7.06 6.14
CA SER A 66 -8.57 -8.51 6.28
C SER A 66 -7.75 -8.92 7.51
N ALA A 67 -6.68 -8.20 7.83
CA ALA A 67 -5.88 -8.45 9.03
C ALA A 67 -6.68 -8.14 10.31
N ALA A 68 -7.43 -7.03 10.33
CA ALA A 68 -8.31 -6.69 11.44
C ALA A 68 -9.39 -7.77 11.65
N HIS A 69 -10.00 -8.23 10.56
CA HIS A 69 -10.97 -9.32 10.64
C HIS A 69 -10.37 -10.61 11.20
N LEU A 70 -9.09 -10.92 10.93
CA LEU A 70 -8.43 -12.10 11.49
C LEU A 70 -8.07 -11.95 12.98
N ASP A 71 -7.89 -10.73 13.49
CA ASP A 71 -7.67 -10.52 14.93
C ASP A 71 -8.97 -10.69 15.74
N GLU A 72 -10.13 -10.56 15.09
CA GLU A 72 -11.44 -10.74 15.71
C GLU A 72 -11.81 -12.23 15.92
N TRP A 73 -10.97 -13.17 15.46
CA TRP A 73 -11.17 -14.63 15.52
C TRP A 73 -10.02 -15.33 16.28
#